data_AF-A0A3B8JZQ4-F1
#
_entry.id   AF-A0A3B8JZQ4-F1
#
_cell.length_a   1.000
_cell.length_b   1.000
_cell.length_c   1.000
_cell.angle_alpha   90.00
_cell.angle_beta   90.00
_cell.angle_gamma   90.00
#
_symmetry.space_group_name_H-M   'P 1'
#
loop_
_entity.id
_entity.type
_entity.pdbx_description
1 polymer ?
#
loop_
_entity_poly.entity_id
_entity_poly.type
_entity_poly.pdbx_seq_one_letter_code
_entity_poly.pdbx_strand_id
1 'polypeptide(L)'
;LSLDQLVDFLANPARVLLKGRLNISLEPGAALLPVREPMVLDPRARRALERDALAAQLSGEERTRFIEQSRLGGALPSGMPGVLAAQQAWTRATPVMTHLAPLLDPEPGQTVAIETALEGWRLHGLLENVGSNGQILWSVDALSPWVMLRAWCVHLLLNTDSGAPSHETHLVDAVGVIRFPAQEDAVAKLRSLIEVYREGLCRPVPFFPRSAWAYVSAAKNPLGKAQRIWMGSEYAAAVGESADPFFALAFRDRLETALDGEFEGLAAQVFGTPARLVKEARG
;
A
#
# COMPACT_ATOMS: atom_id res chain seq x y z
N LEU A 1 10.00 -13.01 -11.60
CA LEU A 1 9.09 -12.53 -10.55
C LEU A 1 8.92 -11.04 -10.79
N SER A 2 7.70 -10.56 -11.02
CA SER A 2 7.49 -9.11 -11.09
C SER A 2 7.45 -8.51 -9.68
N LEU A 3 7.79 -7.23 -9.56
CA LEU A 3 7.67 -6.50 -8.31
C LEU A 3 6.23 -6.53 -7.77
N ASP A 4 5.24 -6.38 -8.65
CA ASP A 4 3.83 -6.43 -8.27
C ASP A 4 3.43 -7.80 -7.71
N GLN A 5 3.97 -8.90 -8.26
CA GLN A 5 3.74 -10.24 -7.71
C GLN A 5 4.30 -10.38 -6.29
N LEU A 6 5.47 -9.80 -6.01
CA LEU A 6 6.05 -9.80 -4.67
C LEU A 6 5.22 -8.97 -3.70
N VAL A 7 4.78 -7.77 -4.12
CA VAL A 7 3.92 -6.90 -3.31
C VAL A 7 2.57 -7.58 -3.06
N ASP A 8 1.96 -8.22 -4.05
CA ASP A 8 0.70 -8.95 -3.92
C ASP A 8 0.81 -10.15 -2.97
N PHE A 9 1.95 -10.85 -3.00
CA PHE A 9 2.26 -11.91 -2.05
C PHE A 9 2.38 -11.37 -0.64
N LEU A 10 3.22 -10.35 -0.42
CA LEU A 10 3.34 -9.72 0.89
C LEU A 10 1.99 -9.13 1.33
N ALA A 11 1.10 -8.82 0.39
CA ALA A 11 -0.22 -8.33 0.71
C ALA A 11 -1.16 -9.39 1.30
N ASN A 12 -1.08 -10.63 0.85
CA ASN A 12 -1.80 -11.74 1.49
C ASN A 12 -1.11 -13.05 1.10
N PRO A 13 -0.13 -13.51 1.90
CA PRO A 13 0.64 -14.72 1.58
C PRO A 13 -0.24 -15.97 1.48
N ALA A 14 -1.22 -16.09 2.38
CA ALA A 14 -2.18 -17.19 2.39
C ALA A 14 -3.01 -17.22 1.10
N ARG A 15 -3.47 -16.07 0.60
CA ARG A 15 -4.20 -15.97 -0.66
C ARG A 15 -3.36 -16.41 -1.84
N VAL A 16 -2.09 -16.00 -1.91
CA VAL A 16 -1.20 -16.40 -3.02
C VAL A 16 -0.92 -17.90 -2.99
N LEU A 17 -0.73 -18.50 -1.81
CA LEU A 17 -0.60 -19.96 -1.68
C LEU A 17 -1.88 -20.68 -2.10
N LEU A 18 -3.01 -20.36 -1.46
CA LEU A 18 -4.28 -21.07 -1.62
C LEU A 18 -4.80 -20.91 -3.06
N LYS A 19 -4.86 -19.68 -3.57
CA LYS A 19 -5.37 -19.42 -4.92
C LYS A 19 -4.35 -19.76 -6.00
N GLY A 20 -3.08 -19.40 -5.82
CA GLY A 20 -2.06 -19.53 -6.85
C GLY A 20 -1.45 -20.93 -6.97
N ARG A 21 -1.27 -21.65 -5.86
CA ARG A 21 -0.62 -22.98 -5.85
C ARG A 21 -1.59 -24.12 -5.66
N LEU A 22 -2.63 -23.92 -4.85
CA LEU A 22 -3.62 -24.97 -4.54
C LEU A 22 -4.94 -24.81 -5.31
N ASN A 23 -5.08 -23.75 -6.13
CA ASN A 23 -6.26 -23.45 -6.93
C ASN A 23 -7.57 -23.38 -6.10
N ILE A 24 -7.48 -22.92 -4.85
CA ILE A 24 -8.61 -22.69 -3.96
C ILE A 24 -9.05 -21.23 -4.13
N SER A 25 -10.23 -21.02 -4.73
CA SER A 25 -10.88 -19.70 -4.74
C SER A 25 -11.90 -19.62 -3.61
N LEU A 26 -11.82 -18.57 -2.81
CA LEU A 26 -12.81 -18.22 -1.81
C LEU A 26 -13.56 -17.02 -2.36
N GLU A 27 -14.67 -17.28 -3.04
CA GLU A 27 -15.51 -16.21 -3.58
C GLU A 27 -16.18 -15.49 -2.40
N PRO A 28 -15.98 -14.17 -2.24
CA PRO A 28 -16.86 -13.41 -1.38
C PRO A 28 -18.28 -13.60 -1.91
N GLY A 29 -19.22 -13.95 -1.03
CA GLY A 29 -20.61 -14.18 -1.42
C GLY A 29 -21.12 -13.03 -2.30
N ALA A 30 -21.86 -13.37 -3.36
CA ALA A 30 -22.30 -12.41 -4.37
C ALA A 30 -22.86 -11.14 -3.70
N ALA A 31 -22.17 -10.02 -3.89
CA ALA A 31 -22.64 -8.74 -3.42
C ALA A 31 -23.98 -8.46 -4.11
N LEU A 32 -25.04 -8.27 -3.33
CA LEU A 32 -26.34 -7.90 -3.87
C LEU A 32 -26.18 -6.59 -4.64
N LEU A 33 -26.65 -6.57 -5.89
CA LEU A 33 -26.69 -5.33 -6.66
C LEU A 33 -27.56 -4.32 -5.91
N PRO A 34 -27.05 -3.11 -5.65
CA PRO A 34 -27.85 -2.10 -4.98
C PRO A 34 -29.08 -1.78 -5.84
N VAL A 35 -30.26 -1.94 -5.26
CA VAL A 35 -31.56 -1.68 -5.92
C VAL A 35 -31.85 -0.18 -6.03
N ARG A 36 -31.05 0.67 -5.38
CA ARG A 36 -31.20 2.13 -5.34
C ARG A 36 -29.90 2.82 -5.72
N GLU A 37 -30.03 3.97 -6.35
CA GLU A 37 -28.90 4.86 -6.63
C GLU A 37 -28.23 5.28 -5.30
N PRO A 38 -26.90 5.14 -5.17
CA PRO A 38 -26.19 5.50 -3.96
C PRO A 38 -26.16 7.02 -3.77
N MET A 39 -26.64 7.50 -2.62
CA MET A 39 -26.53 8.91 -2.24
C MET A 39 -25.15 9.29 -1.70
N VAL A 40 -24.32 8.30 -1.38
CA VAL A 40 -22.97 8.45 -0.83
C VAL A 40 -22.04 7.54 -1.63
N LEU A 41 -20.87 8.06 -1.99
CA LEU A 41 -19.85 7.26 -2.65
C LEU A 41 -19.36 6.16 -1.71
N ASP A 42 -19.23 4.95 -2.25
CA ASP A 42 -18.51 3.91 -1.55
C ASP A 42 -17.02 4.29 -1.37
N PRO A 43 -16.28 3.61 -0.47
CA PRO A 43 -14.89 3.94 -0.23
C PRO A 43 -13.98 3.86 -1.46
N ARG A 44 -14.27 2.99 -2.43
CA ARG A 44 -13.48 2.84 -3.67
C ARG A 44 -13.74 4.01 -4.61
N ALA A 45 -15.01 4.36 -4.83
CA ALA A 45 -15.40 5.50 -5.67
C ALA A 45 -14.90 6.82 -5.08
N ARG A 46 -14.98 6.99 -3.76
CA ARG A 46 -14.39 8.14 -3.06
C ARG A 46 -12.88 8.28 -3.33
N ARG A 47 -12.12 7.19 -3.18
CA ARG A 47 -10.67 7.19 -3.43
C ARG A 47 -10.33 7.49 -4.89
N ALA A 48 -11.11 6.95 -5.83
CA ALA A 48 -10.93 7.26 -7.25
C ALA A 48 -11.09 8.77 -7.51
N LEU A 49 -12.16 9.38 -6.99
CA LEU A 49 -12.40 10.81 -7.14
C LEU A 49 -11.30 11.68 -6.48
N GLU A 50 -10.78 11.25 -5.33
CA GLU A 50 -9.64 11.93 -4.67
C GLU A 50 -8.35 11.85 -5.50
N ARG A 51 -8.09 10.72 -6.17
CA ARG A 51 -6.95 10.57 -7.10
C ARG A 51 -7.13 11.45 -8.34
N ASP A 52 -8.33 11.50 -8.89
CA ASP A 52 -8.65 12.35 -10.04
C ASP A 52 -8.48 13.84 -9.68
N ALA A 53 -8.91 14.23 -8.48
CA ALA A 53 -8.70 15.58 -7.97
C ALA A 53 -7.22 15.95 -7.82
N LEU A 54 -6.38 15.02 -7.36
CA LEU A 54 -4.94 15.24 -7.28
C LEU A 54 -4.30 15.36 -8.67
N ALA A 55 -4.71 14.51 -9.62
CA ALA A 55 -4.24 14.58 -11.01
C ALA A 55 -4.64 15.91 -11.69
N ALA A 56 -5.85 16.40 -11.42
CA ALA A 56 -6.32 17.71 -11.88
C ALA A 56 -5.50 18.85 -11.25
N GLN A 57 -5.18 18.76 -9.96
CA GLN A 57 -4.30 19.75 -9.30
C GLN A 57 -2.89 19.75 -9.90
N LEU A 58 -2.34 18.57 -10.23
CA LEU A 58 -1.03 18.41 -10.88
C LEU A 58 -0.99 19.01 -12.29
N SER A 59 -2.10 18.95 -13.03
CA SER A 59 -2.21 19.54 -14.37
C SER A 59 -2.51 21.05 -14.35
N GLY A 60 -2.65 21.66 -13.17
CA GLY A 60 -3.01 23.07 -13.02
C GLY A 60 -4.48 23.36 -13.32
N GLU A 61 -5.34 22.36 -13.27
CA GLU A 61 -6.78 22.54 -13.47
C GLU A 61 -7.42 23.36 -12.33
N GLU A 62 -8.39 24.20 -12.67
CA GLU A 62 -9.17 24.98 -11.71
C GLU A 62 -10.23 24.12 -10.99
N ARG A 63 -10.43 24.37 -9.68
CA ARG A 63 -11.38 23.61 -8.84
C ARG A 63 -12.78 23.54 -9.45
N THR A 64 -13.29 24.67 -9.96
CA THR A 64 -14.64 24.76 -10.52
C THR A 64 -14.79 23.84 -11.73
N ARG A 65 -13.76 23.80 -12.59
CA ARG A 65 -13.74 22.98 -13.80
C ARG A 65 -13.71 21.48 -13.46
N PHE A 66 -12.90 21.09 -12.48
CA PHE A 66 -12.87 19.72 -11.98
C PHE A 66 -14.24 19.26 -11.45
N ILE A 67 -14.91 20.11 -10.65
CA ILE A 67 -16.23 19.80 -10.10
C ILE A 67 -17.26 19.62 -11.22
N GLU A 68 -17.26 20.50 -12.23
CA GLU A 68 -18.17 20.40 -13.38
C GLU A 68 -17.94 19.12 -14.18
N GLN A 69 -16.68 18.80 -14.53
CA GLN A 69 -16.35 17.56 -15.25
C GLN A 69 -16.76 16.31 -14.47
N SER A 70 -16.43 16.27 -13.17
CA SER A 70 -16.75 15.12 -12.32
C SER A 70 -18.27 14.87 -12.25
N ARG A 71 -19.08 15.94 -12.24
CA ARG A 71 -20.55 15.82 -12.28
C ARG A 71 -21.07 15.27 -13.59
N LEU A 72 -20.45 15.64 -14.71
CA LEU A 72 -20.85 15.17 -16.04
C LEU A 72 -20.41 13.72 -16.31
N GLY A 73 -19.45 13.19 -15.55
CA GLY A 73 -18.92 11.83 -15.70
C GLY A 73 -19.85 10.70 -15.25
N GLY A 74 -21.04 10.99 -14.72
CA GLY A 74 -22.07 9.99 -14.37
C GLY A 74 -21.76 9.07 -13.19
N ALA A 75 -20.55 9.15 -12.61
CA ALA A 75 -20.13 8.33 -11.46
C ALA A 75 -20.54 8.92 -10.10
N LEU A 76 -20.93 10.20 -10.08
CA LEU A 76 -21.31 10.89 -8.85
C LEU A 76 -22.82 10.82 -8.60
N PRO A 77 -23.26 10.81 -7.32
CA PRO A 77 -24.67 10.94 -6.99
C PRO A 77 -25.28 12.20 -7.60
N SER A 78 -26.53 12.09 -8.05
CA SER A 78 -27.25 13.21 -8.64
C SER A 78 -27.40 14.42 -7.67
N GLY A 79 -27.39 15.63 -8.25
CA GLY A 79 -27.65 16.88 -7.53
C GLY A 79 -26.52 17.34 -6.60
N MET A 80 -26.90 17.95 -5.47
CA MET A 80 -25.97 18.54 -4.48
C MET A 80 -25.02 17.54 -3.82
N PRO A 81 -25.42 16.29 -3.49
CA PRO A 81 -24.51 15.30 -2.93
C PRO A 81 -23.27 15.04 -3.81
N GLY A 82 -23.43 14.94 -5.14
CA GLY A 82 -22.30 14.80 -6.06
C GLY A 82 -21.40 16.03 -6.09
N VAL A 83 -21.98 17.24 -6.07
CA VAL A 83 -21.21 18.50 -5.98
C VAL A 83 -20.34 18.52 -4.72
N LEU A 84 -20.94 18.18 -3.58
CA LEU A 84 -20.24 18.13 -2.29
C LEU A 84 -19.15 17.05 -2.28
N ALA A 85 -19.39 15.89 -2.88
CA ALA A 85 -18.39 14.83 -2.99
C ALA A 85 -17.16 15.28 -3.79
N ALA A 86 -17.35 15.94 -4.95
CA ALA A 86 -16.25 16.50 -5.74
C ALA A 86 -15.52 17.62 -4.99
N GLN A 87 -16.25 18.51 -4.30
CA GLN A 87 -15.64 19.55 -3.46
C GLN A 87 -14.79 18.98 -2.33
N GLN A 88 -15.26 17.91 -1.67
CA GLN A 88 -14.55 17.23 -0.60
C GLN A 88 -13.31 16.50 -1.14
N ALA A 89 -13.42 15.81 -2.27
CA ALA A 89 -12.29 15.15 -2.91
C ALA A 89 -11.17 16.15 -3.25
N TRP A 90 -11.54 17.30 -3.82
CA TRP A 90 -10.61 18.41 -4.06
C TRP A 90 -9.90 18.84 -2.77
N THR A 91 -10.66 19.16 -1.72
CA THR A 91 -10.13 19.62 -0.44
C THR A 91 -9.24 18.57 0.23
N ARG A 92 -9.51 17.28 0.07
CA ARG A 92 -8.70 16.19 0.62
C ARG A 92 -7.42 15.94 -0.16
N ALA A 93 -7.41 16.20 -1.47
CA ALA A 93 -6.20 16.12 -2.30
C ALA A 93 -5.25 17.32 -2.07
N THR A 94 -5.77 18.48 -1.68
CA THR A 94 -4.97 19.72 -1.53
C THR A 94 -3.77 19.59 -0.57
N PRO A 95 -3.87 18.96 0.61
CA PRO A 95 -2.70 18.74 1.47
C PRO A 95 -1.62 17.88 0.80
N VAL A 96 -2.03 16.81 0.09
CA VAL A 96 -1.10 15.96 -0.66
C VAL A 96 -0.36 16.80 -1.71
N MET A 97 -1.09 17.60 -2.49
CA MET A 97 -0.49 18.50 -3.48
C MET A 97 0.45 19.52 -2.85
N THR A 98 0.11 20.04 -1.67
CA THR A 98 0.95 21.01 -0.95
C THR A 98 2.30 20.42 -0.55
N HIS A 99 2.32 19.15 -0.14
CA HIS A 99 3.55 18.42 0.18
C HIS A 99 4.29 17.90 -1.05
N LEU A 100 3.56 17.64 -2.13
CA LEU A 100 4.11 17.13 -3.39
C LEU A 100 4.78 18.24 -4.22
N ALA A 101 4.18 19.44 -4.28
CA ALA A 101 4.66 20.54 -5.12
C ALA A 101 6.16 20.89 -4.95
N PRO A 102 6.71 20.96 -3.73
CA PRO A 102 8.14 21.27 -3.54
C PRO A 102 9.10 20.18 -4.03
N LEU A 103 8.61 18.96 -4.25
CA LEU A 103 9.42 17.82 -4.69
C LEU A 103 9.43 17.66 -6.21
N LEU A 104 8.45 18.27 -6.90
CA LEU A 104 8.34 18.17 -8.36
C LEU A 104 9.46 18.97 -9.02
N ASP A 105 10.31 18.27 -9.78
CA ASP A 105 11.31 18.90 -10.62
C ASP A 105 10.64 19.58 -11.85
N PRO A 106 11.29 20.61 -12.44
CA PRO A 106 10.84 21.20 -13.70
C PRO A 106 10.84 20.18 -14.85
N GLU A 107 11.75 19.23 -14.83
CA GLU A 107 11.77 18.09 -15.73
C GLU A 107 10.94 16.95 -15.11
N PRO A 108 9.95 16.40 -15.82
CA PRO A 108 9.13 15.33 -15.29
C PRO A 108 9.99 14.09 -15.04
N GLY A 109 9.76 13.42 -13.90
CA GLY A 109 10.40 12.15 -13.60
C GLY A 109 10.17 11.14 -14.71
N GLN A 110 11.18 10.34 -15.01
CA GLN A 110 11.12 9.32 -16.05
C GLN A 110 10.61 7.99 -15.50
N THR A 111 10.22 7.13 -16.44
CA THR A 111 9.92 5.74 -16.15
C THR A 111 11.18 4.91 -16.36
N VAL A 112 11.64 4.23 -15.31
CA VAL A 112 12.86 3.40 -15.34
C VAL A 112 12.48 1.93 -15.19
N ALA A 113 12.92 1.11 -16.15
CA ALA A 113 12.80 -0.35 -16.06
C ALA A 113 14.03 -0.92 -15.35
N ILE A 114 13.81 -1.59 -14.23
CA ILE A 114 14.89 -2.17 -13.42
C ILE A 114 14.72 -3.68 -13.40
N GLU A 115 15.82 -4.39 -13.62
CA GLU A 115 15.93 -5.83 -13.48
C GLU A 115 17.15 -6.17 -12.61
N THR A 116 16.96 -7.03 -11.61
CA THR A 116 18.02 -7.47 -10.72
C THR A 116 17.99 -8.98 -10.53
N ALA A 117 19.18 -9.59 -10.54
CA ALA A 117 19.35 -11.03 -10.32
C ALA A 117 19.55 -11.31 -8.82
N LEU A 118 18.72 -12.20 -8.28
CA LEU A 118 18.68 -12.55 -6.86
C LEU A 118 18.68 -14.08 -6.74
N GLU A 119 19.87 -14.68 -6.67
CA GLU A 119 20.11 -16.13 -6.46
C GLU A 119 19.03 -17.07 -7.04
N GLY A 120 19.08 -17.29 -8.36
CA GLY A 120 18.12 -18.16 -9.06
C GLY A 120 16.77 -17.49 -9.37
N TRP A 121 16.56 -16.26 -8.91
CA TRP A 121 15.42 -15.42 -9.28
C TRP A 121 15.87 -14.19 -10.04
N ARG A 122 14.93 -13.67 -10.82
CA ARG A 122 15.04 -12.40 -11.51
C ARG A 122 13.82 -11.57 -11.13
N LEU A 123 14.09 -10.48 -10.42
CA LEU A 123 13.08 -9.51 -10.02
C LEU A 123 13.13 -8.35 -11.01
N HIS A 124 11.97 -7.95 -11.52
CA HIS A 124 11.87 -6.82 -12.44
C HIS A 124 10.67 -5.94 -12.08
N GLY A 125 10.76 -4.67 -12.42
CA GLY A 125 9.70 -3.70 -12.20
C GLY A 125 9.88 -2.44 -13.04
N LEU A 126 8.77 -1.75 -13.25
CA LEU A 126 8.72 -0.47 -13.92
C LEU A 126 8.47 0.61 -12.85
N LEU A 127 9.44 1.50 -12.66
CA LEU A 127 9.38 2.55 -11.66
C LEU A 127 9.06 3.89 -12.32
N GLU A 128 7.91 4.45 -12.01
CA GLU A 128 7.47 5.76 -12.50
C GLU A 128 7.98 6.89 -11.60
N ASN A 129 8.00 8.12 -12.14
CA ASN A 129 8.36 9.35 -11.46
C ASN A 129 9.75 9.33 -10.80
N VAL A 130 10.74 8.77 -11.50
CA VAL A 130 12.13 8.72 -11.04
C VAL A 130 12.89 9.91 -11.63
N GLY A 131 13.37 10.82 -10.80
CA GLY A 131 14.12 12.01 -11.21
C GLY A 131 15.41 12.21 -10.41
N SER A 132 16.04 13.37 -10.56
CA SER A 132 17.23 13.76 -9.79
C SER A 132 16.99 13.81 -8.28
N ASN A 133 15.79 14.21 -7.86
CA ASN A 133 15.39 14.20 -6.45
C ASN A 133 15.00 12.79 -5.93
N GLY A 134 15.20 11.74 -6.74
CA GLY A 134 14.75 10.39 -6.41
C GLY A 134 13.39 10.07 -6.98
N GLN A 135 12.81 8.98 -6.50
CA GLN A 135 11.48 8.54 -6.91
C GLN A 135 10.39 9.19 -6.07
N ILE A 136 9.37 9.73 -6.72
CA ILE A 136 8.24 10.36 -6.04
C ILE A 136 7.00 9.46 -6.11
N LEU A 137 6.56 9.00 -4.95
CA LEU A 137 5.33 8.22 -4.75
C LEU A 137 4.35 9.05 -3.93
N TRP A 138 3.07 8.90 -4.19
CA TRP A 138 2.03 9.61 -3.44
C TRP A 138 0.81 8.74 -3.15
N SER A 139 0.07 9.09 -2.10
CA SER A 139 -1.19 8.48 -1.74
C SER A 139 -2.20 9.54 -1.29
N VAL A 140 -3.44 9.39 -1.75
CA VAL A 140 -4.58 10.19 -1.26
C VAL A 140 -5.23 9.55 -0.02
N ASP A 141 -4.87 8.31 0.30
CA ASP A 141 -5.26 7.64 1.53
C ASP A 141 -4.17 7.81 2.59
N ALA A 142 -4.53 7.55 3.85
CA ALA A 142 -3.55 7.34 4.89
C ALA A 142 -2.61 6.17 4.52
N LEU A 143 -1.37 6.24 4.98
CA LEU A 143 -0.37 5.20 4.74
C LEU A 143 -0.76 3.87 5.38
N SER A 144 -1.46 3.08 4.57
CA SER A 144 -1.80 1.71 4.90
C SER A 144 -0.57 0.80 4.79
N PRO A 145 -0.61 -0.39 5.41
CA PRO A 145 0.43 -1.41 5.22
C PRO A 145 0.67 -1.73 3.73
N TRP A 146 -0.36 -1.66 2.87
CA TRP A 146 -0.23 -1.90 1.43
C TRP A 146 0.56 -0.81 0.70
N VAL A 147 0.24 0.44 1.00
CA VAL A 147 0.98 1.59 0.44
C VAL A 147 2.44 1.49 0.87
N MET A 148 2.68 1.14 2.14
CA MET A 148 4.02 0.99 2.67
C MET A 148 4.79 -0.18 2.05
N LEU A 149 4.17 -1.36 1.89
CA LEU A 149 4.79 -2.51 1.23
C LEU A 149 5.22 -2.16 -0.19
N ARG A 150 4.32 -1.56 -0.96
CA ARG A 150 4.62 -1.17 -2.33
C ARG A 150 5.78 -0.17 -2.35
N ALA A 151 5.70 0.89 -1.55
CA ALA A 151 6.71 1.93 -1.52
C ALA A 151 8.09 1.39 -1.08
N TRP A 152 8.11 0.48 -0.10
CA TRP A 152 9.34 -0.15 0.35
C TRP A 152 9.94 -1.10 -0.69
N CYS A 153 9.15 -1.99 -1.29
CA CYS A 153 9.65 -2.89 -2.33
C CYS A 153 10.15 -2.14 -3.57
N VAL A 154 9.44 -1.09 -3.98
CA VAL A 154 9.85 -0.18 -5.05
C VAL A 154 11.17 0.50 -4.72
N HIS A 155 11.30 1.06 -3.52
CA HIS A 155 12.54 1.71 -3.07
C HIS A 155 13.73 0.74 -3.04
N LEU A 156 13.53 -0.48 -2.54
CA LEU A 156 14.57 -1.50 -2.57
C LEU A 156 14.98 -1.85 -4.00
N LEU A 157 14.03 -1.98 -4.94
CA LEU A 157 14.36 -2.25 -6.34
C LEU A 157 15.13 -1.09 -6.97
N LEU A 158 14.73 0.16 -6.72
CA LEU A 158 15.45 1.35 -7.16
C LEU A 158 16.92 1.31 -6.71
N ASN A 159 17.16 0.92 -5.47
CA ASN A 159 18.50 0.81 -4.87
C ASN A 159 19.35 -0.34 -5.42
N THR A 160 18.80 -1.20 -6.28
CA THR A 160 19.61 -2.21 -6.99
C THR A 160 20.17 -1.73 -8.32
N ASP A 161 19.66 -0.62 -8.86
CA ASP A 161 20.13 -0.06 -10.12
C ASP A 161 21.20 1.02 -9.88
N SER A 162 22.46 0.70 -10.15
CA SER A 162 23.56 1.66 -10.05
C SER A 162 23.46 2.81 -11.06
N GLY A 163 22.65 2.65 -12.12
CA GLY A 163 22.42 3.68 -13.14
C GLY A 163 21.23 4.60 -12.84
N ALA A 164 20.49 4.39 -11.75
CA ALA A 164 19.39 5.26 -11.39
C ALA A 164 19.87 6.70 -11.10
N PRO A 165 19.11 7.74 -11.50
CA PRO A 165 19.51 9.14 -11.31
C PRO A 165 19.61 9.54 -9.83
N SER A 166 18.91 8.82 -8.96
CA SER A 166 18.98 8.93 -7.52
C SER A 166 18.45 7.65 -6.88
N HIS A 167 18.91 7.37 -5.67
CA HIS A 167 18.56 6.18 -4.88
C HIS A 167 17.60 6.50 -3.72
N GLU A 168 17.07 7.72 -3.70
CA GLU A 168 16.08 8.16 -2.72
C GLU A 168 14.66 7.89 -3.19
N THR A 169 13.74 7.73 -2.25
CA THR A 169 12.30 7.65 -2.55
C THR A 169 11.53 8.50 -1.56
N HIS A 170 10.61 9.31 -2.07
CA HIS A 170 9.71 10.16 -1.29
C HIS A 170 8.29 9.61 -1.38
N LEU A 171 7.70 9.26 -0.24
CA LEU A 171 6.31 8.86 -0.14
C LEU A 171 5.49 10.00 0.48
N VAL A 172 4.62 10.60 -0.33
CA VAL A 172 3.80 11.76 0.05
C VAL A 172 2.38 11.32 0.40
N ASP A 173 1.85 11.78 1.53
CA ASP A 173 0.42 11.70 1.85
C ASP A 173 -0.11 13.05 2.36
N ALA A 174 -1.36 13.07 2.82
CA ALA A 174 -1.98 14.28 3.32
C ALA A 174 -1.36 14.81 4.64
N VAL A 175 -0.52 14.00 5.30
CA VAL A 175 0.16 14.37 6.56
C VAL A 175 1.54 14.96 6.27
N GLY A 176 2.23 14.46 5.24
CA GLY A 176 3.55 14.98 4.87
C GLY A 176 4.32 14.06 3.94
N VAL A 177 5.64 14.20 3.99
CA VAL A 177 6.59 13.45 3.17
C VAL A 177 7.40 12.50 4.05
N ILE A 178 7.45 11.23 3.68
CA ILE A 178 8.40 10.27 4.24
C ILE A 178 9.51 10.05 3.25
N ARG A 179 10.74 10.27 3.68
CA ARG A 179 11.94 10.06 2.88
C ARG A 179 12.54 8.69 3.20
N PHE A 180 12.77 7.90 2.16
CA PHE A 180 13.57 6.69 2.21
C PHE A 180 14.96 7.01 1.63
N PRO A 181 16.00 7.06 2.48
CA PRO A 181 17.37 7.31 2.01
C PRO A 181 17.93 6.07 1.31
N ALA A 182 19.00 6.25 0.54
CA ALA A 182 19.70 5.16 -0.12
C ALA A 182 19.98 3.96 0.81
N GLN A 183 19.81 2.74 0.29
CA GLN A 183 19.93 1.47 0.99
C GLN A 183 21.04 0.63 0.36
N GLU A 184 22.20 0.60 0.99
CA GLU A 184 23.36 -0.19 0.52
C GLU A 184 23.08 -1.71 0.55
N ASP A 185 22.26 -2.17 1.49
CA ASP A 185 21.89 -3.58 1.67
C ASP A 185 20.61 -3.97 0.90
N ALA A 186 20.18 -3.17 -0.08
CA ALA A 186 18.93 -3.40 -0.82
C ALA A 186 18.83 -4.79 -1.46
N VAL A 187 19.92 -5.26 -2.07
CA VAL A 187 20.01 -6.61 -2.67
C VAL A 187 19.81 -7.70 -1.61
N ALA A 188 20.43 -7.55 -0.43
CA ALA A 188 20.30 -8.51 0.66
C ALA A 188 18.87 -8.52 1.21
N LYS A 189 18.27 -7.34 1.45
CA LYS A 189 16.87 -7.22 1.88
C LYS A 189 15.90 -7.85 0.88
N LEU A 190 16.05 -7.58 -0.41
CA LEU A 190 15.22 -8.19 -1.46
C LEU A 190 15.38 -9.71 -1.51
N ARG A 191 16.60 -10.23 -1.35
CA ARG A 191 16.85 -11.67 -1.28
C ARG A 191 16.06 -12.29 -0.14
N SER A 192 16.11 -11.71 1.06
CA SER A 192 15.35 -12.21 2.20
C SER A 192 13.83 -12.13 1.98
N LEU A 193 13.31 -11.11 1.28
CA LEU A 193 11.88 -11.07 0.90
C LEU A 193 11.51 -12.17 -0.11
N ILE A 194 12.42 -12.49 -1.05
CA ILE A 194 12.23 -13.59 -1.99
C ILE A 194 12.27 -14.95 -1.28
N GLU A 195 13.09 -15.12 -0.25
CA GLU A 195 13.10 -16.34 0.55
C GLU A 195 11.73 -16.56 1.23
N VAL A 196 11.16 -15.51 1.84
CA VAL A 196 9.80 -15.56 2.40
C VAL A 196 8.76 -15.87 1.32
N TYR A 197 8.90 -15.27 0.13
CA TYR A 197 8.05 -15.58 -1.03
C TYR A 197 8.13 -17.07 -1.39
N ARG A 198 9.34 -17.62 -1.55
CA ARG A 198 9.56 -19.03 -1.89
C ARG A 198 8.94 -19.97 -0.86
N GLU A 199 9.11 -19.65 0.42
CA GLU A 199 8.54 -20.44 1.51
C GLU A 199 7.01 -20.36 1.54
N GLY A 200 6.46 -19.16 1.35
CA GLY A 200 5.02 -18.92 1.27
C GLY A 200 4.34 -19.59 0.07
N LEU A 201 5.08 -20.00 -0.96
CA LEU A 201 4.57 -20.84 -2.05
C LEU A 201 4.49 -22.34 -1.69
N CYS A 202 5.06 -22.74 -0.56
CA CYS A 202 5.11 -24.12 -0.10
C CYS A 202 4.27 -24.36 1.16
N ARG A 203 4.16 -23.37 2.04
CA ARG A 203 3.37 -23.45 3.28
C ARG A 203 2.75 -22.09 3.65
N PRO A 204 1.70 -22.06 4.50
CA PRO A 204 1.24 -20.81 5.09
C PRO A 204 2.36 -20.18 5.94
N VAL A 205 2.81 -18.98 5.56
CA VAL A 205 3.73 -18.16 6.35
C VAL A 205 2.92 -17.19 7.23
N PRO A 206 3.20 -17.08 8.55
CA PRO A 206 2.43 -16.26 9.48
C PRO A 206 2.78 -14.78 9.34
N PHE A 207 2.57 -14.21 8.16
CA PHE A 207 2.73 -12.77 7.91
C PHE A 207 1.37 -12.15 7.61
N PHE A 208 0.93 -11.29 8.53
CA PHE A 208 -0.39 -10.65 8.53
C PHE A 208 -0.19 -9.13 8.50
N PRO A 209 -0.27 -8.47 7.34
CA PRO A 209 0.36 -7.16 7.17
C PRO A 209 -0.24 -6.03 8.00
N ARG A 210 -1.54 -6.05 8.30
CA ARG A 210 -2.15 -5.06 9.21
C ARG A 210 -1.65 -5.27 10.64
N SER A 211 -1.62 -6.50 11.10
CA SER A 211 -1.14 -6.87 12.44
C SER A 211 0.37 -6.64 12.56
N ALA A 212 1.15 -6.97 11.53
CA ALA A 212 2.59 -6.76 11.45
C ALA A 212 2.93 -5.25 11.46
N TRP A 213 2.21 -4.44 10.70
CA TRP A 213 2.36 -2.98 10.74
C TRP A 213 2.06 -2.42 12.13
N ALA A 214 0.96 -2.86 12.76
CA ALA A 214 0.60 -2.45 14.12
C ALA A 214 1.64 -2.92 15.17
N TYR A 215 2.24 -4.09 14.97
CA TYR A 215 3.32 -4.62 15.79
C TYR A 215 4.53 -3.69 15.75
N VAL A 216 5.11 -3.45 14.56
CA VAL A 216 6.34 -2.65 14.44
C VAL A 216 6.14 -1.17 14.73
N SER A 217 4.93 -0.65 14.58
CA SER A 217 4.62 0.76 14.85
C SER A 217 4.35 1.06 16.33
N ALA A 218 4.16 0.02 17.15
CA ALA A 218 3.77 0.20 18.55
C ALA A 218 4.97 0.45 19.47
N ALA A 219 4.94 1.56 20.21
CA ALA A 219 5.95 1.85 21.23
C ALA A 219 5.77 1.03 22.53
N LYS A 220 4.53 0.62 22.84
CA LYS A 220 4.18 -0.14 24.04
C LYS A 220 3.24 -1.27 23.69
N ASN A 221 3.48 -2.44 24.29
CA ASN A 221 2.74 -3.68 24.06
C ASN A 221 2.51 -3.99 22.55
N PRO A 222 3.59 -4.19 21.76
CA PRO A 222 3.48 -4.50 20.32
C PRO A 222 2.58 -5.69 20.00
N LEU A 223 2.76 -6.82 20.70
CA LEU A 223 1.93 -8.02 20.53
C LEU A 223 0.46 -7.73 20.83
N GLY A 224 0.14 -7.05 21.94
CA GLY A 224 -1.25 -6.71 22.26
C GLY A 224 -1.89 -5.71 21.28
N LYS A 225 -1.10 -4.94 20.52
CA LYS A 225 -1.61 -4.11 19.42
C LYS A 225 -1.86 -4.96 18.18
N ALA A 226 -0.94 -5.83 17.82
CA ALA A 226 -1.10 -6.79 16.73
C ALA A 226 -2.31 -7.71 16.94
N GLN A 227 -2.44 -8.30 18.14
CA GLN A 227 -3.57 -9.16 18.51
C GLN A 227 -4.93 -8.48 18.35
N ARG A 228 -5.04 -7.19 18.70
CA ARG A 228 -6.29 -6.44 18.53
C ARG A 228 -6.64 -6.24 17.04
N ILE A 229 -5.65 -6.05 16.18
CA ILE A 229 -5.87 -5.96 14.73
C ILE A 229 -6.21 -7.33 14.14
N TRP A 230 -5.54 -8.38 14.62
CA TRP A 230 -5.73 -9.75 14.18
C TRP A 230 -7.12 -10.29 14.52
N MET A 231 -7.51 -10.25 15.80
CA MET A 231 -8.81 -10.73 16.27
C MET A 231 -9.95 -9.75 15.92
N GLY A 232 -9.62 -8.46 15.80
CA GLY A 232 -10.62 -7.41 15.71
C GLY A 232 -11.33 -7.17 17.05
N SER A 233 -12.40 -6.38 17.01
CA SER A 233 -13.33 -6.20 18.13
C SER A 233 -14.68 -5.75 17.60
N GLU A 234 -15.76 -6.06 18.30
CA GLU A 234 -17.12 -5.61 17.94
C GLU A 234 -17.27 -4.08 17.83
N TYR A 235 -16.41 -3.34 18.53
CA TYR A 235 -16.38 -1.88 18.51
C TYR A 235 -15.39 -1.29 17.49
N ALA A 236 -14.67 -2.12 16.73
CA ALA A 236 -13.70 -1.63 15.75
C ALA A 236 -14.38 -1.30 14.43
N ALA A 237 -13.93 -0.21 13.78
CA ALA A 237 -14.42 0.20 12.47
C ALA A 237 -14.10 -0.80 11.34
N ALA A 238 -13.19 -1.75 11.57
CA ALA A 238 -12.80 -2.77 10.62
C ALA A 238 -12.80 -4.15 11.28
N VAL A 239 -13.21 -5.16 10.52
CA VAL A 239 -13.14 -6.56 10.93
C VAL A 239 -11.68 -6.96 11.20
N GLY A 240 -11.49 -7.88 12.14
CA GLY A 240 -10.19 -8.49 12.43
C GLY A 240 -9.53 -9.06 11.18
N GLU A 241 -8.22 -8.95 11.08
CA GLU A 241 -7.47 -9.48 9.94
C GLU A 241 -7.59 -11.00 9.82
N SER A 242 -7.78 -11.72 10.93
CA SER A 242 -8.06 -13.16 10.97
C SER A 242 -9.36 -13.57 10.25
N ALA A 243 -10.30 -12.63 10.08
CA ALA A 243 -11.56 -12.88 9.38
C ALA A 243 -11.42 -12.82 7.85
N ASP A 244 -10.26 -12.43 7.32
CA ASP A 244 -9.97 -12.62 5.89
C ASP A 244 -10.14 -14.11 5.55
N PRO A 245 -10.92 -14.48 4.52
CA PRO A 245 -11.22 -15.88 4.23
C PRO A 245 -9.97 -16.75 4.02
N PHE A 246 -8.91 -16.19 3.43
CA PHE A 246 -7.69 -16.94 3.15
C PHE A 246 -6.87 -17.15 4.43
N PHE A 247 -6.76 -16.13 5.29
CA PHE A 247 -6.12 -16.30 6.60
C PHE A 247 -6.92 -17.24 7.51
N ALA A 248 -8.24 -17.08 7.57
CA ALA A 248 -9.14 -17.94 8.32
C ALA A 248 -8.98 -19.41 7.92
N LEU A 249 -8.89 -19.70 6.61
CA LEU A 249 -8.70 -21.06 6.12
C LEU A 249 -7.28 -21.60 6.36
N ALA A 250 -6.26 -20.81 6.04
CA ALA A 250 -4.86 -21.24 6.11
C ALA A 250 -4.37 -21.47 7.55
N PHE A 251 -4.92 -20.74 8.51
CA PHE A 251 -4.52 -20.78 9.92
C PHE A 251 -5.64 -21.30 10.85
N ARG A 252 -6.68 -21.94 10.31
CA ARG A 252 -7.88 -22.39 11.05
C ARG A 252 -7.59 -23.16 12.34
N ASP A 253 -6.54 -23.98 12.35
CA ASP A 253 -6.19 -24.84 13.48
C ASP A 253 -5.36 -24.12 14.55
N ARG A 254 -4.98 -22.86 14.31
CA ARG A 254 -4.11 -22.06 15.18
C ARG A 254 -4.40 -20.56 15.16
N LEU A 255 -5.64 -20.13 14.89
CA LEU A 255 -5.97 -18.70 14.76
C LEU A 255 -5.60 -17.89 16.00
N GLU A 256 -5.82 -18.43 17.20
CA GLU A 256 -5.51 -17.74 18.46
C GLU A 256 -4.01 -17.62 18.75
N THR A 257 -3.21 -18.52 18.17
CA THR A 257 -1.76 -18.61 18.37
C THR A 257 -0.95 -18.27 17.12
N ALA A 258 -1.61 -17.73 16.09
CA ALA A 258 -0.99 -17.44 14.78
C ALA A 258 0.08 -16.33 14.85
N LEU A 259 -0.01 -15.43 15.82
CA LEU A 259 0.98 -14.38 16.10
C LEU A 259 2.11 -14.94 16.99
N ASP A 260 2.89 -15.85 16.43
CA ASP A 260 4.03 -16.51 17.08
C ASP A 260 5.37 -15.77 16.82
N GLY A 261 6.48 -16.36 17.26
CA GLY A 261 7.81 -15.76 17.05
C GLY A 261 8.22 -15.64 15.59
N GLU A 262 7.67 -16.48 14.70
CA GLU A 262 7.91 -16.38 13.26
C GLU A 262 7.21 -15.13 12.70
N PHE A 263 5.97 -14.88 13.11
CA PHE A 263 5.26 -13.63 12.79
C PHE A 263 6.07 -12.40 13.22
N GLU A 264 6.63 -12.39 14.43
CA GLU A 264 7.43 -11.26 14.92
C GLU A 264 8.67 -11.01 14.06
N GLY A 265 9.38 -12.09 13.70
CA GLY A 265 10.54 -12.02 12.81
C GLY A 265 10.19 -11.46 11.44
N LEU A 266 9.12 -11.97 10.82
CA LEU A 266 8.64 -11.51 9.52
C LEU A 266 8.17 -10.06 9.56
N ALA A 267 7.46 -9.66 10.62
CA ALA A 267 7.01 -8.28 10.80
C ALA A 267 8.21 -7.31 10.88
N ALA A 268 9.23 -7.63 11.67
CA ALA A 268 10.44 -6.83 11.79
C ALA A 268 11.24 -6.79 10.48
N GLN A 269 11.36 -7.93 9.79
CA GLN A 269 12.08 -8.04 8.52
C GLN A 269 11.44 -7.17 7.42
N VAL A 270 10.10 -7.23 7.28
CA VAL A 270 9.39 -6.56 6.19
C VAL A 270 9.12 -5.08 6.49
N PHE A 271 8.66 -4.76 7.71
CA PHE A 271 8.20 -3.41 8.06
C PHE A 271 9.08 -2.68 9.07
N GLY A 272 10.10 -3.30 9.67
CA GLY A 272 10.92 -2.67 10.70
C GLY A 272 11.60 -1.38 10.23
N THR A 273 12.29 -1.42 9.09
CA THR A 273 12.92 -0.21 8.52
C THR A 273 11.87 0.83 8.09
N PRO A 274 10.82 0.49 7.31
CA PRO A 274 9.77 1.43 6.97
C PRO A 274 9.09 2.12 8.16
N ALA A 275 8.72 1.37 9.20
CA ALA A 275 8.04 1.91 10.37
C ALA A 275 8.92 2.90 11.16
N ARG A 276 10.23 2.62 11.24
CA ARG A 276 11.20 3.55 11.83
C ARG A 276 11.25 4.87 11.05
N LEU A 277 11.34 4.80 9.71
CA LEU A 277 11.38 6.00 8.85
C LEU A 277 10.10 6.83 8.96
N VAL A 278 8.94 6.18 9.08
CA VAL A 278 7.66 6.87 9.32
C VAL A 278 7.65 7.59 10.66
N LYS A 279 8.16 6.94 11.72
CA LYS A 279 8.25 7.55 13.05
C LYS A 279 9.19 8.75 13.06
N GLU A 280 10.36 8.62 12.44
CA GLU A 280 11.33 9.72 12.30
C GLU A 280 10.72 10.93 11.55
N ALA A 281 9.92 10.67 10.52
CA ALA A 281 9.26 11.73 9.75
C ALA A 281 8.07 12.39 10.48
N ARG A 282 7.43 11.69 11.42
CA ARG A 282 6.16 12.12 12.06
C ARG A 282 6.28 12.54 13.52
N GLY A 283 7.46 12.37 14.14
CA GLY A 283 7.70 12.66 15.56
C GLY A 283 7.13 11.59 16.50
#